data_AF-A0A817PUG2-F1
#
_entry.id   AF-A0A817PUG2-F1
#
_cell.length_a   1.000
_cell.length_b   1.000
_cell.length_c   1.000
_cell.angle_alpha   90.00
_cell.angle_beta   90.00
_cell.angle_gamma   90.00
#
_symmetry.space_group_name_H-M   'P 1'
#
loop_
_entity.id
_entity.type
_entity.pdbx_description
1 polymer ?
#
loop_
_entity_poly.entity_id
_entity_poly.type
_entity_poly.pdbx_seq_one_letter_code
_entity_poly.pdbx_strand_id
1 'polypeptide(L)'
;MLTINETTILNHTNSSFDQTAVESPSSQHNRMTRAGSSSSVNSATSDQQESNSNNRYNERTKTNSDLFQLQILSIKCIVQIELIQTIDNIIFYPSTSKKEDLQYISIAHALASTSIGQENLTYINHFDDLHNDLGMYAYMSFDQLILLVDCLIESHMFARTFNSNNEQRNLLWKAGYRGKAKPNLLTQETNSIACAFRILFRLYSDQKHINSNDLLKRRILKLIRDCFEYYLSLQSENHRDAWTSVLILLLTKLLKLNEEQFKYYSIEIYLLISEIVVFDLKPELRYILREFLLRI
;
A
#
# COMPACT_ATOMS: atom_id res chain seq x y z
N MET A 1 -7.47 13.28 -19.68
CA MET A 1 -7.76 14.71 -19.44
C MET A 1 -8.65 14.85 -18.21
N LEU A 2 -8.07 14.68 -17.02
CA LEU A 2 -8.67 15.01 -15.71
C LEU A 2 -7.53 15.46 -14.79
N THR A 3 -6.93 16.61 -15.11
CA THR A 3 -6.09 17.36 -14.18
C THR A 3 -7.01 18.04 -13.16
N ILE A 4 -7.44 17.30 -12.14
CA ILE A 4 -8.08 17.87 -10.96
C ILE A 4 -6.98 18.10 -9.94
N ASN A 5 -6.58 19.37 -9.80
CA ASN A 5 -5.55 19.86 -8.89
C ASN A 5 -5.66 19.20 -7.50
N GLU A 6 -4.65 18.40 -7.15
CA GLU A 6 -4.44 17.79 -5.84
C GLU A 6 -4.40 18.83 -4.70
N THR A 7 -4.17 20.10 -5.04
CA THR A 7 -4.02 21.23 -4.12
C THR A 7 -5.34 21.68 -3.45
N THR A 8 -6.51 21.44 -4.06
CA THR A 8 -7.77 21.99 -3.53
C THR A 8 -8.28 21.23 -2.31
N ILE A 9 -7.94 19.94 -2.17
CA ILE A 9 -8.30 19.14 -0.99
C ILE A 9 -7.29 19.37 0.16
N LEU A 10 -6.05 19.74 -0.18
CA LEU A 10 -4.97 19.97 0.80
C LEU A 10 -5.04 21.34 1.49
N ASN A 11 -5.58 22.37 0.83
CA ASN A 11 -5.58 23.74 1.37
C ASN A 11 -6.81 24.10 2.23
N HIS A 12 -7.96 23.45 2.05
CA HIS A 12 -9.18 23.84 2.78
C HIS A 12 -9.26 23.37 4.24
N THR A 13 -8.40 22.44 4.67
CA THR A 13 -8.29 22.09 6.08
C THR A 13 -7.54 23.14 6.91
N ASN A 14 -6.85 24.10 6.27
CA ASN A 14 -6.04 25.12 6.94
C ASN A 14 -6.73 26.47 7.12
N SER A 15 -7.89 26.72 6.49
CA SER A 15 -8.53 28.05 6.51
C SER A 15 -10.00 27.97 6.92
N SER A 16 -10.30 27.80 8.21
CA SER A 16 -11.58 28.22 8.82
C SER A 16 -11.48 28.12 10.35
N PHE A 17 -10.74 29.05 10.94
CA PHE A 17 -10.90 29.42 12.35
C PHE A 17 -11.04 30.92 12.40
N ASP A 18 -12.28 31.41 12.37
CA ASP A 18 -12.61 32.68 12.98
C ASP A 18 -14.03 32.61 13.55
N GLN A 19 -14.12 32.98 14.83
CA GLN A 19 -15.33 32.98 15.65
C GLN A 19 -16.15 34.24 15.37
N THR A 20 -17.47 34.09 15.26
CA THR A 20 -18.41 35.08 15.80
C THR A 20 -19.64 34.35 16.33
N ALA A 21 -19.85 34.49 17.64
CA ALA A 21 -21.01 33.99 18.37
C ALA A 21 -22.23 34.89 18.15
N VAL A 22 -23.43 34.29 18.11
CA VAL A 22 -24.70 34.95 18.41
C VAL A 22 -25.57 33.96 19.20
N GLU A 23 -26.09 34.45 20.32
CA GLU A 23 -26.87 33.73 21.34
C GLU A 23 -28.37 33.55 20.99
N SER A 24 -28.90 32.37 21.37
CA SER A 24 -30.23 32.09 22.00
C SER A 24 -31.56 32.41 21.24
N PRO A 25 -32.77 31.89 21.62
CA PRO A 25 -33.12 31.04 22.78
C PRO A 25 -34.11 29.84 22.55
N SER A 26 -34.03 28.87 23.48
CA SER A 26 -35.09 28.08 24.16
C SER A 26 -36.29 27.43 23.41
N SER A 27 -36.51 26.14 23.69
CA SER A 27 -37.87 25.58 23.89
C SER A 27 -37.83 24.38 24.85
N GLN A 28 -38.57 24.51 25.96
CA GLN A 28 -38.84 23.47 26.95
C GLN A 28 -39.83 22.44 26.39
N HIS A 29 -39.69 21.17 26.74
CA HIS A 29 -40.85 20.27 26.84
C HIS A 29 -40.69 19.25 27.98
N ASN A 30 -41.62 19.37 28.93
CA ASN A 30 -41.84 18.50 30.08
C ASN A 30 -42.26 17.08 29.67
N ARG A 31 -41.79 16.06 30.40
CA ARG A 31 -42.58 14.85 30.67
C ARG A 31 -42.24 14.27 32.05
N MET A 32 -43.24 14.29 32.92
CA MET A 32 -43.27 13.66 34.24
C MET A 32 -43.52 12.16 34.12
N THR A 33 -42.84 11.37 34.94
CA THR A 33 -43.35 10.08 35.47
C THR A 33 -42.88 9.87 36.91
N ARG A 34 -43.67 9.07 37.63
CA ARG A 34 -44.03 9.16 39.05
C ARG A 34 -43.15 8.29 39.97
N ALA A 35 -43.15 8.67 41.24
CA ALA A 35 -42.36 8.19 42.37
C ALA A 35 -42.66 6.76 42.87
N GLY A 36 -41.66 6.19 43.56
CA GLY A 36 -41.75 5.06 44.50
C GLY A 36 -40.57 5.09 45.49
N SER A 37 -40.87 5.33 46.77
CA SER A 37 -39.99 5.37 47.97
C SER A 37 -39.55 3.94 48.38
N SER A 38 -38.57 3.62 49.25
CA SER A 38 -38.05 4.25 50.47
C SER A 38 -36.79 3.52 51.02
N SER A 39 -35.96 4.24 51.81
CA SER A 39 -35.03 3.81 52.91
C SER A 39 -33.81 2.93 52.58
N SER A 40 -32.58 3.21 53.01
CA SER A 40 -32.11 3.41 54.40
C SER A 40 -30.73 4.09 54.50
N VAL A 41 -30.45 4.61 55.70
CA VAL A 41 -29.30 5.42 56.15
C VAL A 41 -28.11 4.52 56.54
N ASN A 42 -26.86 4.90 56.22
CA ASN A 42 -25.76 4.98 57.19
C ASN A 42 -24.45 5.57 56.61
N SER A 43 -23.82 6.33 57.50
CA SER A 43 -22.64 7.19 57.43
C SER A 43 -21.30 6.48 57.35
N ALA A 44 -20.34 7.06 56.62
CA ALA A 44 -18.92 7.08 56.99
C ALA A 44 -18.21 8.28 56.33
N THR A 45 -17.39 8.94 57.14
CA THR A 45 -16.69 10.20 56.92
C THR A 45 -15.43 10.07 56.06
N SER A 46 -15.00 11.24 55.54
CA SER A 46 -13.61 11.67 55.32
C SER A 46 -13.11 11.79 53.88
N ASP A 47 -12.72 13.04 53.59
CA ASP A 47 -11.54 13.45 52.82
C ASP A 47 -11.45 13.07 51.34
N GLN A 48 -11.78 14.03 50.46
CA GLN A 48 -10.80 14.71 49.60
C GLN A 48 -11.53 15.59 48.58
N GLN A 49 -11.37 16.91 48.74
CA GLN A 49 -11.69 17.90 47.73
C GLN A 49 -10.70 17.80 46.56
N GLU A 50 -11.28 17.76 45.37
CA GLU A 50 -10.84 18.49 44.18
C GLU A 50 -9.44 18.22 43.62
N SER A 51 -9.39 17.37 42.59
CA SER A 51 -8.70 17.67 41.32
C SER A 51 -8.96 16.55 40.30
N ASN A 52 -10.18 16.49 39.79
CA ASN A 52 -10.52 15.61 38.66
C ASN A 52 -11.31 16.37 37.60
N SER A 53 -10.68 17.41 37.07
CA SER A 53 -11.21 18.24 35.99
C SER A 53 -10.05 18.59 35.06
N ASN A 54 -9.86 17.80 34.00
CA ASN A 54 -9.46 18.24 32.65
C ASN A 54 -9.15 17.07 31.70
N ASN A 55 -10.09 16.13 31.55
CA ASN A 55 -10.15 15.26 30.37
C ASN A 55 -11.47 15.49 29.61
N ARG A 56 -11.88 16.76 29.45
CA ARG A 56 -12.77 17.14 28.36
C ARG A 56 -11.94 17.19 27.09
N TYR A 57 -11.69 16.03 26.49
CA TYR A 57 -11.40 15.99 25.06
C TYR A 57 -12.58 16.68 24.37
N ASN A 58 -12.31 17.81 23.72
CA ASN A 58 -13.27 18.51 22.89
C ASN A 58 -13.76 17.54 21.80
N GLU A 59 -14.92 16.92 21.99
CA GLU A 59 -15.71 16.36 20.90
C GLU A 59 -16.15 17.53 20.02
N ARG A 60 -15.29 17.94 19.09
CA ARG A 60 -15.70 18.79 17.97
C ARG A 60 -16.79 18.02 17.22
N THR A 61 -18.00 18.56 17.22
CA THR A 61 -19.05 18.12 16.31
C THR A 61 -18.55 18.30 14.89
N LYS A 62 -18.32 17.17 14.18
CA LYS A 62 -17.88 17.19 12.78
C LYS A 62 -18.92 17.92 11.94
N THR A 63 -18.48 18.82 11.08
CA THR A 63 -19.42 19.49 10.17
C THR A 63 -19.90 18.50 9.10
N ASN A 64 -21.07 18.77 8.51
CA ASN A 64 -21.57 17.96 7.39
C ASN A 64 -20.59 17.95 6.20
N SER A 65 -19.82 19.03 6.02
CA SER A 65 -18.79 19.14 4.99
C SER A 65 -17.60 18.20 5.26
N ASP A 66 -17.14 18.14 6.51
CA ASP A 66 -16.04 17.23 6.91
C ASP A 66 -16.44 15.76 6.70
N LEU A 67 -17.67 15.40 7.10
CA LEU A 67 -18.20 14.06 6.91
C LEU A 67 -18.28 13.68 5.44
N PHE A 68 -18.73 14.60 4.58
CA PHE A 68 -18.79 14.38 3.13
C PHE A 68 -17.41 14.17 2.52
N GLN A 69 -16.40 14.96 2.92
CA GLN A 69 -15.03 14.80 2.45
C GLN A 69 -14.42 13.45 2.88
N LEU A 70 -14.66 13.02 4.12
CA LEU A 70 -14.23 11.71 4.62
C LEU A 70 -14.90 10.55 3.86
N GLN A 71 -16.17 10.70 3.49
CA GLN A 71 -16.88 9.72 2.66
C GLN A 71 -16.30 9.65 1.24
N ILE A 72 -16.03 10.80 0.61
CA ILE A 72 -15.37 10.84 -0.70
C ILE A 72 -14.02 10.13 -0.65
N LEU A 73 -13.20 10.41 0.36
CA LEU A 73 -11.90 9.74 0.53
C LEU A 73 -12.09 8.22 0.70
N SER A 74 -13.09 7.79 1.47
CA SER A 74 -13.40 6.36 1.65
C SER A 74 -13.74 5.69 0.33
N ILE A 75 -14.62 6.31 -0.48
CA ILE A 75 -15.03 5.82 -1.79
C ILE A 75 -13.81 5.74 -2.71
N LYS A 76 -12.98 6.78 -2.77
CA LYS A 76 -11.74 6.77 -3.57
C LYS A 76 -10.85 5.58 -3.22
N CYS A 77 -10.60 5.34 -1.94
CA CYS A 77 -9.74 4.23 -1.51
C CYS A 77 -10.35 2.83 -1.77
N ILE A 78 -11.68 2.71 -1.79
CA ILE A 78 -12.39 1.47 -2.15
C ILE A 78 -12.30 1.25 -3.66
N VAL A 79 -12.68 2.25 -4.46
CA VAL A 79 -12.60 2.18 -5.93
C VAL A 79 -11.17 1.89 -6.37
N GLN A 80 -10.18 2.46 -5.70
CA GLN A 80 -8.77 2.21 -5.96
C GLN A 80 -8.39 0.73 -5.79
N ILE A 81 -8.77 0.09 -4.67
CA ILE A 81 -8.41 -1.32 -4.45
C ILE A 81 -9.17 -2.25 -5.41
N GLU A 82 -10.43 -1.96 -5.69
CA GLU A 82 -11.23 -2.71 -6.66
C GLU A 82 -10.66 -2.60 -8.08
N LEU A 83 -10.18 -1.41 -8.48
CA LEU A 83 -9.49 -1.21 -9.75
C LEU A 83 -8.23 -2.08 -9.83
N ILE A 84 -7.38 -2.07 -8.80
CA ILE A 84 -6.15 -2.87 -8.77
C ILE A 84 -6.49 -4.36 -8.91
N GLN A 85 -7.45 -4.85 -8.12
CA GLN A 85 -7.85 -6.25 -8.13
C GLN A 85 -8.49 -6.67 -9.45
N THR A 86 -9.26 -5.78 -10.07
CA THR A 86 -9.91 -6.03 -11.37
C THR A 86 -8.86 -6.18 -12.47
N ILE A 87 -7.88 -5.27 -12.52
CA ILE A 87 -6.79 -5.35 -13.50
C ILE A 87 -6.01 -6.67 -13.32
N ASP A 88 -5.60 -6.98 -12.09
CA ASP A 88 -4.83 -8.19 -11.78
C ASP A 88 -5.59 -9.47 -12.18
N ASN A 89 -6.86 -9.58 -11.77
CA ASN A 89 -7.69 -10.75 -12.05
C ASN A 89 -8.02 -10.91 -13.54
N ILE A 90 -8.22 -9.82 -14.28
CA ILE A 90 -8.51 -9.88 -15.71
C ILE A 90 -7.27 -10.30 -16.48
N ILE A 91 -6.12 -9.67 -16.22
CA ILE A 91 -4.89 -9.94 -16.98
C ILE A 91 -4.35 -11.33 -16.67
N PHE A 92 -4.29 -11.72 -15.40
CA PHE A 92 -3.59 -12.94 -14.94
C PHE A 92 -4.50 -14.09 -14.52
N TYR A 93 -5.82 -13.95 -14.69
CA TYR A 93 -6.83 -14.86 -14.16
C TYR A 93 -6.97 -14.79 -12.62
N PRO A 94 -8.19 -14.94 -12.05
CA PRO A 94 -8.40 -14.78 -10.62
C PRO A 94 -7.50 -15.66 -9.74
N SER A 95 -6.93 -15.05 -8.70
CA SER A 95 -6.06 -15.70 -7.70
C SER A 95 -4.69 -16.19 -8.20
N THR A 96 -4.36 -16.09 -9.49
CA THR A 96 -3.07 -16.56 -10.02
C THR A 96 -1.91 -15.79 -9.40
N SER A 97 -1.94 -14.46 -9.42
CA SER A 97 -0.87 -13.62 -8.86
C SER A 97 -0.67 -13.80 -7.36
N LYS A 98 -1.74 -14.08 -6.61
CA LYS A 98 -1.64 -14.42 -5.18
C LYS A 98 -0.96 -15.78 -4.95
N LYS A 99 -1.27 -16.78 -5.78
CA LYS A 99 -0.61 -18.09 -5.72
C LYS A 99 0.87 -17.99 -6.11
N GLU A 100 1.19 -17.17 -7.11
CA GLU A 100 2.56 -16.86 -7.52
C GLU A 100 3.36 -16.25 -6.35
N ASP A 101 2.82 -15.22 -5.67
CA ASP A 101 3.48 -14.60 -4.52
C ASP A 101 3.73 -15.56 -3.37
N LEU A 102 2.73 -16.40 -3.05
CA LEU A 102 2.85 -17.44 -2.03
C LEU A 102 3.95 -18.45 -2.38
N GLN A 103 4.10 -18.77 -3.67
CA GLN A 103 5.17 -19.66 -4.11
C GLN A 103 6.55 -19.02 -4.03
N TYR A 104 6.69 -17.75 -4.44
CA TYR A 104 7.98 -17.05 -4.29
C TYR A 104 8.42 -17.00 -2.83
N ILE A 105 7.49 -16.73 -1.91
CA ILE A 105 7.76 -16.76 -0.47
C ILE A 105 8.09 -18.18 0.00
N SER A 106 7.29 -19.18 -0.39
CA SER A 106 7.51 -20.58 -0.02
C SER A 106 8.88 -21.09 -0.48
N ILE A 107 9.28 -20.77 -1.70
CA ILE A 107 10.57 -21.18 -2.27
C ILE A 107 11.72 -20.46 -1.56
N ALA A 108 11.58 -19.16 -1.28
CA ALA A 108 12.55 -18.42 -0.48
C ALA A 108 12.71 -19.01 0.94
N HIS A 109 11.62 -19.44 1.59
CA HIS A 109 11.67 -20.14 2.89
C HIS A 109 12.34 -21.51 2.78
N ALA A 110 11.93 -22.32 1.81
CA ALA A 110 12.50 -23.65 1.60
C ALA A 110 14.01 -23.54 1.38
N LEU A 111 14.43 -22.62 0.52
CA LEU A 111 15.82 -22.34 0.23
C LEU A 111 16.61 -21.77 1.42
N ALA A 112 15.99 -20.98 2.29
CA ALA A 112 16.61 -20.54 3.54
C ALA A 112 16.87 -21.71 4.51
N SER A 113 16.11 -22.80 4.39
CA SER A 113 16.24 -23.99 5.24
C SER A 113 17.17 -25.09 4.68
N THR A 114 17.50 -25.06 3.39
CA THR A 114 18.35 -26.06 2.71
C THR A 114 19.56 -25.42 2.02
N SER A 115 20.75 -25.98 2.21
CA SER A 115 22.03 -25.48 1.66
C SER A 115 22.26 -25.77 0.16
N ILE A 116 21.22 -26.11 -0.61
CA ILE A 116 21.32 -26.50 -2.04
C ILE A 116 20.59 -25.46 -2.89
N GLY A 117 21.37 -24.58 -3.55
CA GLY A 117 20.88 -23.37 -4.22
C GLY A 117 20.45 -23.49 -5.68
N GLN A 118 20.56 -24.67 -6.32
CA GLN A 118 20.36 -24.76 -7.78
C GLN A 118 19.09 -25.50 -8.24
N GLU A 119 18.57 -26.47 -7.48
CA GLU A 119 17.43 -27.28 -7.94
C GLU A 119 16.05 -26.60 -7.81
N ASN A 120 15.94 -25.46 -7.11
CA ASN A 120 14.63 -24.84 -6.84
C ASN A 120 14.29 -23.66 -7.78
N LEU A 121 15.26 -23.09 -8.50
CA LEU A 121 15.00 -22.03 -9.49
C LEU A 121 14.28 -22.58 -10.75
N THR A 122 14.48 -23.86 -11.07
CA THR A 122 13.75 -24.57 -12.13
C THR A 122 12.25 -24.70 -11.82
N TYR A 123 11.88 -24.94 -10.56
CA TYR A 123 10.49 -24.96 -10.11
C TYR A 123 9.80 -23.60 -10.27
N ILE A 124 10.52 -22.51 -9.97
CA ILE A 124 10.06 -21.14 -10.17
C ILE A 124 9.72 -20.85 -11.65
N ASN A 125 10.48 -21.43 -12.58
CA ASN A 125 10.26 -21.22 -14.02
C ASN A 125 9.06 -22.04 -14.53
N HIS A 126 8.88 -23.27 -14.04
CA HIS A 126 7.80 -24.16 -14.48
C HIS A 126 6.39 -23.64 -14.12
N PHE A 127 6.25 -22.89 -13.03
CA PHE A 127 4.97 -22.32 -12.63
C PHE A 127 4.50 -21.17 -13.53
N ASP A 128 5.43 -20.30 -13.98
CA ASP A 128 5.09 -19.21 -14.90
C ASP A 128 4.57 -19.79 -16.22
N ASP A 129 5.23 -20.83 -16.76
CA ASP A 129 4.86 -21.45 -18.04
C ASP A 129 3.46 -22.08 -18.03
N LEU A 130 3.05 -22.71 -16.92
CA LEU A 130 1.74 -23.35 -16.80
C LEU A 130 0.57 -22.35 -16.77
N HIS A 131 0.83 -21.10 -16.37
CA HIS A 131 -0.21 -20.09 -16.15
C HIS A 131 -0.10 -18.88 -17.06
N ASN A 132 0.92 -18.83 -17.90
CA ASN A 132 1.06 -17.81 -18.93
C ASN A 132 -0.16 -17.78 -19.86
N ASP A 133 -0.79 -18.90 -20.19
CA ASP A 133 -1.97 -18.88 -21.08
C ASP A 133 -3.31 -18.57 -20.39
N LEU A 134 -3.31 -18.34 -19.07
CA LEU A 134 -4.52 -17.98 -18.34
C LEU A 134 -4.74 -16.46 -18.33
N GLY A 135 -6.00 -16.05 -18.45
CA GLY A 135 -6.42 -14.65 -18.37
C GLY A 135 -6.44 -13.93 -19.71
N MET A 136 -6.57 -12.61 -19.66
CA MET A 136 -6.80 -11.78 -20.85
C MET A 136 -5.52 -11.18 -21.46
N TYR A 137 -4.34 -11.37 -20.85
CA TYR A 137 -3.08 -10.80 -21.33
C TYR A 137 -2.86 -11.04 -22.84
N ALA A 138 -3.00 -12.30 -23.30
CA ALA A 138 -2.73 -12.69 -24.67
C ALA A 138 -3.66 -12.06 -25.72
N TYR A 139 -4.77 -11.46 -25.27
CA TYR A 139 -5.79 -10.83 -26.11
C TYR A 139 -5.76 -9.30 -26.05
N MET A 140 -4.82 -8.70 -25.30
CA MET A 140 -4.67 -7.24 -25.20
C MET A 140 -3.53 -6.74 -26.07
N SER A 141 -3.67 -5.52 -26.60
CA SER A 141 -2.59 -4.85 -27.31
C SER A 141 -1.53 -4.29 -26.34
N PHE A 142 -0.35 -4.00 -26.87
CA PHE A 142 0.71 -3.31 -26.13
C PHE A 142 0.20 -2.00 -25.48
N ASP A 143 -0.51 -1.17 -26.25
CA ASP A 143 -1.01 0.12 -25.77
C ASP A 143 -2.05 -0.03 -24.64
N GLN A 144 -2.90 -1.06 -24.72
CA GLN A 144 -3.86 -1.36 -23.66
C GLN A 144 -3.14 -1.78 -22.38
N LEU A 145 -2.13 -2.66 -22.48
CA LEU A 145 -1.35 -3.10 -21.32
C LEU A 145 -0.56 -1.95 -20.70
N ILE A 146 0.03 -1.06 -21.51
CA ILE A 146 0.73 0.13 -21.01
C ILE A 146 -0.25 1.10 -20.33
N LEU A 147 -1.45 1.30 -20.89
CA LEU A 147 -2.47 2.13 -20.24
C LEU A 147 -2.85 1.58 -18.86
N LEU A 148 -2.97 0.26 -18.72
CA LEU A 148 -3.24 -0.38 -17.42
C LEU A 148 -2.05 -0.20 -16.46
N VAL A 149 -0.82 -0.32 -16.94
CA VAL A 149 0.40 -0.05 -16.16
C VAL A 149 0.42 1.40 -15.68
N ASP A 150 0.11 2.38 -16.54
CA ASP A 150 0.07 3.79 -16.16
C ASP A 150 -0.98 4.03 -15.05
N CYS A 151 -2.17 3.44 -15.18
CA CYS A 151 -3.21 3.51 -14.16
C CYS A 151 -2.79 2.90 -12.82
N LEU A 152 -2.10 1.75 -12.85
CA LEU A 152 -1.54 1.11 -11.65
C LEU A 152 -0.45 1.96 -11.01
N ILE A 153 0.42 2.61 -11.79
CA ILE A 153 1.46 3.51 -11.28
C ILE A 153 0.83 4.76 -10.64
N GLU A 154 -0.19 5.37 -11.26
CA GLU A 154 -0.93 6.48 -10.65
C GLU A 154 -1.57 6.08 -9.32
N SER A 155 -2.19 4.90 -9.28
CA SER A 155 -2.74 4.32 -8.05
C SER A 155 -1.67 4.12 -6.98
N HIS A 156 -0.51 3.57 -7.35
CA HIS A 156 0.63 3.41 -6.45
C HIS A 156 1.08 4.76 -5.87
N MET A 157 1.26 5.78 -6.72
CA MET A 157 1.70 7.10 -6.30
C MET A 157 0.73 7.78 -5.33
N PHE A 158 -0.59 7.64 -5.56
CA PHE A 158 -1.59 8.13 -4.61
C PHE A 158 -1.45 7.45 -3.24
N ALA A 159 -1.34 6.12 -3.21
CA ALA A 159 -1.22 5.36 -1.97
C ALA A 159 0.08 5.67 -1.22
N ARG A 160 1.20 5.80 -1.95
CA ARG A 160 2.51 6.21 -1.44
C ARG A 160 2.48 7.59 -0.79
N THR A 161 1.90 8.58 -1.47
CA THR A 161 1.75 9.95 -0.95
C THR A 161 0.88 9.96 0.30
N PHE A 162 -0.24 9.23 0.30
CA PHE A 162 -1.10 9.09 1.48
C PHE A 162 -0.35 8.46 2.67
N ASN A 163 0.41 7.38 2.43
CA ASN A 163 1.13 6.67 3.49
C ASN A 163 2.27 7.50 4.10
N SER A 164 2.94 8.30 3.26
CA SER A 164 4.05 9.19 3.65
C SER A 164 3.59 10.43 4.43
N ASN A 165 2.33 10.86 4.24
CA ASN A 165 1.78 12.02 4.96
C ASN A 165 1.29 11.65 6.38
N ASN A 166 2.24 11.60 7.32
CA ASN A 166 1.95 11.25 8.70
C ASN A 166 0.98 12.20 9.41
N GLU A 167 1.06 13.50 9.10
CA GLU A 167 0.20 14.54 9.68
C GLU A 167 -1.25 14.34 9.25
N GLN A 168 -1.49 14.23 7.95
CA GLN A 168 -2.83 14.00 7.40
C GLN A 168 -3.42 12.69 7.95
N ARG A 169 -2.65 11.61 8.01
CA ARG A 169 -3.11 10.34 8.58
C ARG A 169 -3.46 10.45 10.07
N ASN A 170 -2.71 11.25 10.84
CA ASN A 170 -3.02 11.51 12.25
C ASN A 170 -4.30 12.32 12.40
N LEU A 171 -4.54 13.32 11.53
CA LEU A 171 -5.79 14.08 11.52
C LEU A 171 -6.98 13.19 11.19
N LEU A 172 -6.88 12.36 10.15
CA LEU A 172 -7.91 11.39 9.78
C LEU A 172 -8.21 10.41 10.93
N TRP A 173 -7.17 9.90 11.58
CA TRP A 173 -7.31 9.00 12.72
C TRP A 173 -8.03 9.67 13.90
N LYS A 174 -7.64 10.90 14.27
CA LYS A 174 -8.32 11.69 15.31
C LYS A 174 -9.76 12.01 14.94
N ALA A 175 -10.03 12.17 13.63
CA ALA A 175 -11.39 12.30 13.10
C ALA A 175 -12.14 10.96 13.02
N GLY A 176 -11.62 9.85 13.55
CA GLY A 176 -12.28 8.55 13.56
C GLY A 176 -12.49 7.94 12.17
N TYR A 177 -11.73 8.39 11.16
CA TYR A 177 -11.76 7.82 9.83
C TYR A 177 -11.28 6.36 9.87
N ARG A 178 -12.15 5.43 9.46
CA ARG A 178 -11.92 3.97 9.49
C ARG A 178 -11.64 3.39 10.89
N GLY A 179 -12.28 3.95 11.91
CA GLY A 179 -12.31 3.37 13.25
C GLY A 179 -11.09 3.70 14.10
N LYS A 180 -10.59 2.71 14.85
CA LYS A 180 -9.60 2.92 15.94
C LYS A 180 -8.13 2.87 15.49
N ALA A 181 -7.84 2.35 14.29
CA ALA A 181 -6.48 2.24 13.78
C ALA A 181 -6.11 3.44 12.88
N LYS A 182 -4.83 3.85 12.91
CA LYS A 182 -4.35 4.90 12.00
C LYS A 182 -4.49 4.40 10.55
N PRO A 183 -5.26 5.10 9.69
CA PRO A 183 -5.54 4.63 8.33
C PRO A 183 -4.23 4.51 7.55
N ASN A 184 -4.16 3.53 6.66
CA ASN A 184 -3.06 3.36 5.70
C ASN A 184 -3.63 2.75 4.42
N LEU A 185 -2.84 2.82 3.35
CA LEU A 185 -3.12 2.25 2.04
C LEU A 185 -1.99 1.30 1.63
N LEU A 186 -1.38 0.59 2.59
CA LEU A 186 -0.23 -0.28 2.31
C LEU A 186 -0.57 -1.33 1.25
N THR A 187 -1.75 -1.96 1.37
CA THR A 187 -2.20 -2.97 0.38
C THR A 187 -2.42 -2.37 -1.01
N GLN A 188 -2.99 -1.17 -1.12
CA GLN A 188 -3.12 -0.48 -2.40
C GLN A 188 -1.75 -0.17 -2.99
N GLU A 189 -0.85 0.37 -2.18
CA GLU A 189 0.51 0.74 -2.55
C GLU A 189 1.31 -0.47 -3.08
N THR A 190 1.29 -1.59 -2.36
CA THR A 190 2.08 -2.79 -2.70
C THR A 190 1.45 -3.59 -3.83
N ASN A 191 0.12 -3.74 -3.86
CA ASN A 191 -0.53 -4.56 -4.89
C ASN A 191 -0.54 -3.87 -6.26
N SER A 192 -0.71 -2.54 -6.29
CA SER A 192 -0.67 -1.78 -7.55
C SER A 192 0.69 -1.89 -8.24
N ILE A 193 1.78 -1.68 -7.49
CA ILE A 193 3.13 -1.77 -8.04
C ILE A 193 3.53 -3.20 -8.41
N ALA A 194 3.14 -4.19 -7.60
CA ALA A 194 3.36 -5.60 -7.93
C ALA A 194 2.66 -5.99 -9.23
N CYS A 195 1.39 -5.60 -9.40
CA CYS A 195 0.64 -5.85 -10.64
C CYS A 195 1.30 -5.16 -11.85
N ALA A 196 1.76 -3.91 -11.69
CA ALA A 196 2.47 -3.18 -12.74
C ALA A 196 3.76 -3.91 -13.15
N PHE A 197 4.56 -4.39 -12.19
CA PHE A 197 5.76 -5.18 -12.48
C PHE A 197 5.43 -6.46 -13.23
N ARG A 198 4.39 -7.21 -12.84
CA ARG A 198 4.01 -8.43 -13.56
C ARG A 198 3.70 -8.15 -15.03
N ILE A 199 2.96 -7.08 -15.33
CA ILE A 199 2.64 -6.72 -16.71
C ILE A 199 3.91 -6.31 -17.46
N LEU A 200 4.73 -5.45 -16.86
CA LEU A 200 5.95 -4.93 -17.48
C LEU A 200 6.98 -6.03 -17.77
N PHE A 201 7.27 -6.90 -16.80
CA PHE A 201 8.20 -8.02 -16.99
C PHE A 201 7.66 -9.04 -18.00
N ARG A 202 6.34 -9.26 -18.03
CA ARG A 202 5.74 -10.13 -19.05
C ARG A 202 5.85 -9.54 -20.45
N LEU A 203 5.59 -8.24 -20.61
CA LEU A 203 5.83 -7.50 -21.87
C LEU A 203 7.30 -7.53 -22.29
N TYR A 204 8.22 -7.43 -21.34
CA TYR A 204 9.67 -7.41 -21.59
C TYR A 204 10.22 -8.76 -22.05
N SER A 205 9.64 -9.85 -21.55
CA SER A 205 10.02 -11.23 -21.93
C SER A 205 9.34 -11.69 -23.21
N ASP A 206 8.22 -11.09 -23.63
CA ASP A 206 7.48 -11.50 -24.82
C ASP A 206 8.18 -11.04 -26.11
N GLN A 207 8.57 -12.00 -26.95
CA GLN A 207 9.25 -11.76 -28.22
C GLN A 207 8.38 -10.98 -29.22
N LYS A 208 7.06 -10.85 -28.99
CA LYS A 208 6.16 -10.07 -29.84
C LYS A 208 6.43 -8.56 -29.82
N HIS A 209 7.18 -8.05 -28.84
CA HIS A 209 7.35 -6.61 -28.61
C HIS A 209 8.79 -6.10 -28.74
N ILE A 210 9.64 -6.78 -29.54
CA ILE A 210 11.07 -6.46 -29.72
C ILE A 210 11.30 -4.97 -30.06
N ASN A 211 10.47 -4.36 -30.90
CA ASN A 211 10.63 -2.95 -31.29
C ASN A 211 10.40 -1.94 -30.14
N SER A 212 9.68 -2.33 -29.09
CA SER A 212 9.40 -1.50 -27.91
C SER A 212 10.30 -1.83 -26.72
N ASN A 213 11.24 -2.76 -26.90
CA ASN A 213 12.06 -3.33 -25.82
C ASN A 213 12.90 -2.25 -25.10
N ASP A 214 13.49 -1.29 -25.83
CA ASP A 214 14.25 -0.20 -25.22
C ASP A 214 13.40 0.76 -24.38
N LEU A 215 12.17 1.03 -24.79
CA LEU A 215 11.24 1.87 -24.03
C LEU A 215 10.81 1.14 -22.75
N LEU A 216 10.46 -0.15 -22.85
CA LEU A 216 10.16 -1.00 -21.70
C LEU A 216 11.36 -1.07 -20.75
N LYS A 217 12.56 -1.28 -21.27
CA LYS A 217 13.81 -1.36 -20.50
C LYS A 217 14.03 -0.13 -19.63
N ARG A 218 13.93 1.07 -20.22
CA ARG A 218 14.07 2.34 -19.48
C ARG A 218 12.95 2.52 -18.44
N ARG A 219 11.71 2.18 -18.81
CA ARG A 219 10.55 2.32 -17.93
C ARG A 219 10.64 1.38 -16.71
N ILE A 220 11.03 0.12 -16.93
CA ILE A 220 11.28 -0.87 -15.87
C ILE A 220 12.39 -0.38 -14.96
N LEU A 221 13.54 0.04 -15.52
CA LEU A 221 14.66 0.51 -14.71
C LEU A 221 14.27 1.69 -13.81
N LYS A 222 13.54 2.68 -14.34
CA LYS A 222 13.04 3.81 -13.55
C LYS A 222 12.18 3.32 -12.38
N LEU A 223 11.22 2.44 -12.65
CA LEU A 223 10.31 1.92 -11.63
C LEU A 223 11.04 1.12 -10.55
N ILE A 224 12.05 0.35 -10.94
CA ILE A 224 12.92 -0.41 -10.02
C ILE A 224 13.67 0.53 -9.08
N ARG A 225 14.32 1.56 -9.63
CA ARG A 225 15.04 2.56 -8.82
C ARG A 225 14.10 3.26 -7.85
N ASP A 226 12.97 3.75 -8.36
CA ASP A 226 11.96 4.42 -7.53
C ASP A 226 11.49 3.52 -6.37
N CYS A 227 11.32 2.21 -6.61
CA CYS A 227 10.92 1.25 -5.57
C CYS A 227 11.99 1.02 -4.51
N PHE A 228 13.24 0.79 -4.92
CA PHE A 228 14.33 0.55 -3.98
C PHE A 228 14.68 1.81 -3.18
N GLU A 229 14.77 2.98 -3.83
CA GLU A 229 14.98 4.26 -3.16
C GLU A 229 13.87 4.54 -2.14
N TYR A 230 12.62 4.27 -2.52
CA TYR A 230 11.52 4.44 -1.59
C TYR A 230 11.60 3.47 -0.41
N TYR A 231 11.85 2.17 -0.65
CA TYR A 231 12.03 1.19 0.42
C TYR A 231 13.13 1.61 1.41
N LEU A 232 14.28 2.06 0.90
CA LEU A 232 15.40 2.56 1.71
C LEU A 232 15.02 3.79 2.55
N SER A 233 14.10 4.62 2.05
CA SER A 233 13.61 5.80 2.79
C SER A 233 12.59 5.47 3.89
N LEU A 234 11.98 4.27 3.87
CA LEU A 234 10.94 3.88 4.82
C LEU A 234 11.51 3.78 6.23
N GLN A 235 10.90 4.51 7.17
CA GLN A 235 11.30 4.51 8.58
C GLN A 235 10.55 3.46 9.41
N SER A 236 9.31 3.14 9.04
CA SER A 236 8.44 2.21 9.77
C SER A 236 8.74 0.75 9.39
N GLU A 237 9.05 -0.08 10.37
CA GLU A 237 9.24 -1.53 10.17
C GLU A 237 8.00 -2.19 9.58
N ASN A 238 6.80 -1.90 10.10
CA ASN A 238 5.54 -2.41 9.54
C ASN A 238 5.33 -2.03 8.05
N HIS A 239 5.89 -0.90 7.62
CA HIS A 239 5.78 -0.45 6.22
C HIS A 239 6.79 -1.21 5.36
N ARG A 240 8.03 -1.39 5.85
CA ARG A 240 9.03 -2.26 5.20
C ARG A 240 8.54 -3.70 5.10
N ASP A 241 7.92 -4.23 6.14
CA ASP A 241 7.34 -5.58 6.17
C ASP A 241 6.30 -5.75 5.05
N ALA A 242 5.40 -4.78 4.86
CA ALA A 242 4.45 -4.79 3.76
C ALA A 242 5.11 -4.78 2.37
N TRP A 243 6.28 -4.16 2.23
CA TRP A 243 7.05 -4.11 0.98
C TRP A 243 7.90 -5.35 0.72
N THR A 244 8.06 -6.25 1.68
CA THR A 244 8.89 -7.46 1.55
C THR A 244 8.47 -8.30 0.35
N SER A 245 7.16 -8.50 0.15
CA SER A 245 6.63 -9.28 -0.99
C SER A 245 6.91 -8.61 -2.34
N VAL A 246 6.87 -7.27 -2.41
CA VAL A 246 7.18 -6.51 -3.63
C VAL A 246 8.64 -6.69 -4.01
N LEU A 247 9.55 -6.59 -3.03
CA LEU A 247 10.98 -6.79 -3.29
C LEU A 247 11.31 -8.24 -3.68
N ILE A 248 10.67 -9.23 -3.04
CA ILE A 248 10.81 -10.64 -3.43
C ILE A 248 10.34 -10.84 -4.88
N LEU A 249 9.16 -10.34 -5.24
CA LEU A 249 8.64 -10.40 -6.61
C LEU A 249 9.63 -9.77 -7.60
N LEU A 250 10.08 -8.54 -7.30
CA LEU A 250 10.97 -7.79 -8.18
C LEU A 250 12.31 -8.51 -8.39
N LEU A 251 12.99 -8.90 -7.31
CA LEU A 251 14.26 -9.62 -7.40
C LEU A 251 14.11 -10.97 -8.10
N THR A 252 13.00 -11.68 -7.86
CA THR A 252 12.72 -12.95 -8.55
C THR A 252 12.52 -12.74 -10.04
N LYS A 253 11.80 -11.69 -10.47
CA LYS A 253 11.64 -11.37 -11.90
C LYS A 253 12.96 -10.93 -12.54
N LEU A 254 13.81 -10.20 -11.82
CA LEU A 254 15.18 -9.89 -12.28
C LEU A 254 16.02 -11.16 -12.44
N LEU A 255 15.98 -12.07 -11.47
CA LEU A 255 16.65 -13.38 -11.52
C LEU A 255 16.15 -14.30 -12.64
N LYS A 256 15.03 -13.99 -13.30
CA LYS A 256 14.53 -14.73 -14.47
C LYS A 256 15.01 -14.15 -15.80
N LEU A 257 15.61 -12.96 -15.80
CA LEU A 257 16.10 -12.34 -17.02
C LEU A 257 17.26 -13.14 -17.63
N ASN A 258 17.43 -13.00 -18.94
CA ASN A 258 18.61 -13.55 -19.60
C ASN A 258 19.88 -12.81 -19.16
N GLU A 259 21.05 -13.36 -19.47
CA GLU A 259 22.34 -12.83 -19.01
C GLU A 259 22.57 -11.36 -19.36
N GLU A 260 22.29 -10.95 -20.60
CA GLU A 260 22.53 -9.57 -21.05
C GLU A 260 21.61 -8.58 -20.34
N GLN A 261 20.33 -8.93 -20.20
CA GLN A 261 19.34 -8.13 -19.51
C GLN A 261 19.65 -8.03 -18.01
N PHE A 262 19.93 -9.16 -17.36
CA PHE A 262 20.27 -9.21 -15.94
C PHE A 262 21.48 -8.32 -15.64
N LYS A 263 22.56 -8.47 -16.42
CA LYS A 263 23.78 -7.66 -16.28
C LYS A 263 23.51 -6.17 -16.38
N TYR A 264 22.64 -5.75 -17.30
CA TYR A 264 22.26 -4.34 -17.42
C TYR A 264 21.60 -3.84 -16.13
N TYR A 265 20.55 -4.52 -15.64
CA TYR A 265 19.83 -4.05 -14.46
C TYR A 265 20.69 -4.15 -13.19
N SER A 266 21.48 -5.21 -13.03
CA SER A 266 22.31 -5.43 -11.85
C SER A 266 23.35 -4.33 -11.66
N ILE A 267 24.00 -3.90 -12.75
CA ILE A 267 24.94 -2.75 -12.73
C ILE A 267 24.20 -1.48 -12.30
N GLU A 268 23.04 -1.20 -12.91
CA GLU A 268 22.30 0.04 -12.68
C GLU A 268 21.72 0.17 -11.27
N ILE A 269 21.55 -0.94 -10.53
CA ILE A 269 20.96 -0.95 -9.19
C ILE A 269 21.92 -1.42 -8.10
N TYR A 270 23.17 -1.73 -8.43
CA TYR A 270 24.15 -2.32 -7.51
C TYR A 270 24.29 -1.53 -6.19
N LEU A 271 24.37 -0.20 -6.28
CA LEU A 271 24.47 0.66 -5.09
C LEU A 271 23.23 0.54 -4.19
N LEU A 272 22.02 0.52 -4.77
CA LEU A 272 20.78 0.37 -4.03
C LEU A 272 20.71 -1.00 -3.33
N ILE A 273 21.15 -2.06 -4.01
CA ILE A 273 21.25 -3.41 -3.46
C ILE A 273 22.24 -3.44 -2.28
N SER A 274 23.39 -2.79 -2.42
CA SER A 274 24.39 -2.68 -1.35
C SER A 274 23.82 -2.01 -0.09
N GLU A 275 23.05 -0.94 -0.25
CA GLU A 275 22.39 -0.27 0.88
C GLU A 275 21.34 -1.16 1.57
N ILE A 276 20.58 -1.94 0.78
CA ILE A 276 19.54 -2.84 1.32
C ILE A 276 20.13 -3.94 2.21
N VAL A 277 21.34 -4.43 1.91
CA VAL A 277 22.01 -5.48 2.69
C VAL A 277 22.24 -5.06 4.16
N VAL A 278 22.33 -3.75 4.43
CA VAL A 278 22.55 -3.22 5.79
C VAL A 278 21.30 -3.31 6.67
N PHE A 279 20.10 -3.44 6.07
CA PHE A 279 18.85 -3.56 6.81
C PHE A 279 18.69 -4.94 7.43
N ASP A 280 17.93 -5.01 8.54
CA ASP A 280 17.46 -6.29 9.05
C ASP A 280 16.31 -6.81 8.19
N LEU A 281 16.66 -7.61 7.19
CA LEU A 281 15.72 -8.20 6.24
C LEU A 281 15.08 -9.47 6.80
N LYS A 282 13.82 -9.72 6.44
CA LYS A 282 13.20 -11.03 6.68
C LYS A 282 14.02 -12.13 5.98
N PRO A 283 14.09 -13.35 6.53
CA PRO A 283 14.94 -14.42 5.99
C PRO A 283 14.72 -14.71 4.50
N GLU A 284 13.47 -14.62 4.04
CA GLU A 284 13.06 -14.93 2.67
C GLU A 284 13.62 -13.90 1.69
N LEU A 285 13.49 -12.60 2.02
CA LEU A 285 14.05 -11.52 1.22
C LEU A 285 15.58 -11.56 1.22
N ARG A 286 16.19 -11.81 2.39
CA ARG A 286 17.65 -11.96 2.52
C ARG A 286 18.18 -13.06 1.60
N TYR A 287 17.46 -14.17 1.49
CA TYR A 287 17.85 -15.28 0.63
C TYR A 287 17.75 -14.91 -0.86
N ILE A 288 16.62 -14.37 -1.30
CA ILE A 288 16.46 -13.96 -2.70
C ILE A 288 17.51 -12.90 -3.10
N LEU A 289 17.83 -11.99 -2.18
CA LEU A 289 18.90 -11.01 -2.36
C LEU A 289 20.28 -11.68 -2.50
N ARG A 290 20.56 -12.73 -1.73
CA ARG A 290 21.78 -13.52 -1.86
C ARG A 290 21.88 -14.16 -3.25
N GLU A 291 20.82 -14.79 -3.75
CA GLU A 291 20.81 -15.37 -5.10
C GLU A 291 21.03 -14.32 -6.18
N PHE A 292 20.43 -13.14 -6.01
CA PHE A 292 20.68 -11.99 -6.88
C PHE A 292 22.17 -11.63 -6.90
N LEU A 293 22.79 -11.48 -5.71
CA LEU A 293 24.21 -11.13 -5.57
C LEU A 293 25.16 -12.21 -6.11
N LEU A 294 24.82 -13.49 -5.96
CA LEU A 294 25.62 -14.60 -6.50
C LEU A 294 25.59 -14.69 -8.02
N ARG A 295 24.56 -14.11 -8.65
CA ARG A 295 24.44 -14.07 -10.11
C ARG A 295 25.21 -12.90 -10.75
N ILE A 296 25.56 -11.85 -9.98
CA ILE A 296 26.37 -10.71 -10.44
C ILE A 296 27.80 -11.17 -10.74
#